data_AF-A0A2N5YUC1-F1
#
_entry.id   AF-A0A2N5YUC1-F1
#
_cell.length_a   1.000
_cell.length_b   1.000
_cell.length_c   1.000
_cell.angle_alpha   90.00
_cell.angle_beta   90.00
_cell.angle_gamma   90.00
#
_symmetry.space_group_name_H-M   'P 1'
#
loop_
_entity.id
_entity.type
_entity.pdbx_description
1 polymer ?
#
loop_
_entity_poly.entity_id
_entity_poly.type
_entity_poly.pdbx_seq_one_letter_code
_entity_poly.pdbx_strand_id
1 'polypeptide(L)'
;MWSGGEITEDIASLDAGTYTVTVTDANLCTISDFTDIAQADSPLDIQEIVNDVLCYGGNTGSIILNVSGSVAPYLYEWSNSSDTPEIYDLLSGTYTVTVTDDIGCTLSSSIFIDEPEALDINYTTINPECNGYSTGSIDISVTGGVSPYSYYWSNGDSEEDVEDLVAGIY
;
A
#
# COMPACT_ATOMS: atom_id res chain seq x y z
N MET A 1 -40.21 -26.22 18.78
CA MET A 1 -39.88 -24.98 19.50
C MET A 1 -38.38 -24.80 19.45
N TRP A 2 -37.94 -23.66 18.95
CA TRP A 2 -36.54 -23.25 18.88
C TRP A 2 -36.09 -22.64 20.21
N SER A 3 -34.78 -22.59 20.45
CA SER A 3 -34.19 -21.98 21.65
C SER A 3 -34.60 -20.51 21.86
N GLY A 4 -34.96 -19.78 20.80
CA GLY A 4 -35.51 -18.41 20.85
C GLY A 4 -37.02 -18.31 21.16
N GLY A 5 -37.71 -19.43 21.37
CA GLY A 5 -39.15 -19.48 21.66
C GLY A 5 -40.07 -19.60 20.44
N GLU A 6 -39.53 -19.52 19.23
CA GLU A 6 -40.28 -19.69 17.98
C GLU A 6 -40.80 -21.13 17.81
N ILE A 7 -42.00 -21.28 17.23
CA ILE A 7 -42.66 -22.58 17.03
C ILE A 7 -42.90 -22.94 15.56
N THR A 8 -42.35 -22.14 14.65
CA THR A 8 -42.40 -22.38 13.20
C THR A 8 -41.43 -23.49 12.79
N GLU A 9 -41.69 -24.09 11.62
CA GLU A 9 -40.75 -25.01 10.97
C GLU A 9 -39.45 -24.29 10.61
N ASP A 10 -39.58 -23.10 10.02
CA ASP A 10 -38.45 -22.27 9.59
C ASP A 10 -38.25 -21.07 10.51
N ILE A 11 -36.98 -20.74 10.78
CA ILE A 11 -36.53 -19.50 11.41
C ILE A 11 -35.50 -18.83 10.50
N ALA A 12 -35.49 -17.51 10.42
CA ALA A 12 -34.66 -16.73 9.49
C ALA A 12 -34.05 -15.51 10.19
N SER A 13 -33.06 -14.88 9.53
CA SER A 13 -32.32 -13.71 10.05
C SER A 13 -31.69 -13.97 11.42
N LEU A 14 -31.02 -15.12 11.52
CA LEU A 14 -30.38 -15.57 12.73
C LEU A 14 -28.94 -15.05 12.81
N ASP A 15 -28.56 -14.56 13.98
CA ASP A 15 -27.17 -14.26 14.29
C ASP A 15 -26.36 -15.56 14.44
N ALA A 16 -25.04 -15.43 14.57
CA ALA A 16 -24.21 -16.58 14.89
C ALA A 16 -24.51 -17.12 16.29
N GLY A 17 -24.47 -18.43 16.43
CA GLY A 17 -24.78 -19.12 17.68
C GLY A 17 -25.33 -20.52 17.49
N THR A 18 -25.55 -21.20 18.61
CA THR A 18 -26.13 -22.55 18.64
C THR A 18 -27.65 -22.46 18.71
N TYR A 19 -28.32 -23.06 17.75
CA TYR A 19 -29.78 -23.14 17.69
C TYR A 19 -30.22 -24.57 17.98
N THR A 20 -31.05 -24.72 19.01
CA THR A 20 -31.63 -26.02 19.39
C THR A 20 -33.09 -26.04 19.01
N VAL A 21 -33.53 -27.10 18.33
CA VAL A 21 -34.94 -27.38 18.07
C VAL A 21 -35.42 -28.50 18.98
N THR A 22 -36.55 -28.30 19.65
CA THR A 22 -37.26 -29.33 20.39
C THR A 22 -38.58 -29.65 19.69
N VAL A 23 -38.80 -30.91 19.36
CA VAL A 23 -40.03 -31.42 18.74
C VAL A 23 -40.78 -32.25 19.78
N THR A 24 -42.05 -31.92 19.99
CA THR A 24 -42.94 -32.63 20.93
C THR A 24 -44.12 -33.22 20.17
N ASP A 25 -44.39 -34.51 20.33
CA ASP A 25 -45.56 -35.15 19.71
C ASP A 25 -46.85 -34.92 20.52
N ALA A 26 -47.99 -35.36 19.98
CA ALA A 26 -49.29 -35.23 20.64
C ALA A 26 -49.41 -36.07 21.95
N ASN A 27 -48.52 -37.03 22.16
CA ASN A 27 -48.44 -37.88 23.35
C ASN A 27 -47.42 -37.36 24.37
N LEU A 28 -46.87 -36.15 24.17
CA LEU A 28 -45.87 -35.50 25.03
C LEU A 28 -44.47 -36.14 25.00
N CYS A 29 -44.15 -36.95 23.99
CA CYS A 29 -42.77 -37.40 23.75
C CYS A 29 -41.96 -36.25 23.14
N THR A 30 -40.75 -36.01 23.63
CA THR A 30 -39.87 -34.95 23.13
C THR A 30 -38.57 -35.51 22.55
N ILE A 31 -38.12 -34.90 21.45
CA ILE A 31 -36.75 -35.03 20.93
C ILE A 31 -36.16 -33.64 20.75
N SER A 32 -34.85 -33.53 20.87
CA SER A 32 -34.13 -32.27 20.62
C SER A 32 -32.91 -32.53 19.77
N ASP A 33 -32.62 -31.60 18.87
CA ASP A 33 -31.40 -31.58 18.06
C ASP A 33 -30.86 -30.14 17.99
N PHE A 34 -29.60 -29.97 17.63
CA PHE A 34 -28.98 -28.65 17.53
C PHE A 34 -28.09 -28.50 16.31
N THR A 35 -27.90 -27.25 15.89
CA THR A 35 -26.95 -26.86 14.85
C THR A 35 -26.35 -25.51 15.19
N ASP A 36 -25.14 -25.26 14.71
CA ASP A 36 -24.43 -23.99 14.89
C ASP A 36 -24.52 -23.14 13.61
N ILE A 37 -24.69 -21.84 13.79
CA ILE A 37 -24.40 -20.82 12.78
C ILE A 37 -23.05 -20.21 13.16
N ALA A 38 -22.04 -20.42 12.32
CA ALA A 38 -20.70 -19.94 12.56
C ALA A 38 -20.60 -18.41 12.46
N GLN A 39 -19.75 -17.79 13.29
CA GLN A 39 -19.18 -16.48 13.01
C GLN A 39 -17.66 -16.56 12.95
N ALA A 40 -17.05 -15.56 12.32
CA ALA A 40 -15.65 -15.23 12.48
C ALA A 40 -15.27 -15.07 13.97
N ASP A 41 -14.16 -15.72 14.38
CA ASP A 41 -13.60 -15.62 15.73
C ASP A 41 -13.03 -14.22 16.04
N SER A 42 -12.67 -13.46 15.01
CA SER A 42 -12.25 -12.06 15.10
C SER A 42 -12.63 -11.32 13.81
N PRO A 43 -12.81 -9.99 13.84
CA PRO A 43 -13.08 -9.24 12.61
C PRO A 43 -11.93 -9.41 11.61
N LEU A 44 -12.26 -9.29 10.31
CA LEU A 44 -11.27 -9.18 9.25
C LEU A 44 -10.44 -7.91 9.48
N ASP A 45 -9.12 -8.05 9.45
CA ASP A 45 -8.16 -6.97 9.68
C ASP A 45 -7.08 -6.97 8.57
N ILE A 46 -6.67 -5.77 8.16
CA ILE A 46 -5.61 -5.55 7.17
C ILE A 46 -4.53 -4.67 7.80
N GLN A 47 -3.29 -5.17 7.81
CA GLN A 47 -2.11 -4.35 8.09
C GLN A 47 -1.26 -4.23 6.83
N GLU A 48 -0.86 -3.00 6.52
CA GLU A 48 -0.12 -2.67 5.30
C GLU A 48 1.32 -2.25 5.62
N ILE A 49 2.25 -2.77 4.82
CA ILE A 49 3.64 -2.33 4.78
C ILE A 49 3.85 -1.74 3.39
N VAL A 50 4.22 -0.46 3.34
CA VAL A 50 4.40 0.31 2.11
C VAL A 50 5.87 0.66 1.96
N ASN A 51 6.43 0.40 0.78
CA ASN A 51 7.72 0.95 0.37
C ASN A 51 7.46 1.91 -0.79
N ASP A 52 7.88 3.16 -0.61
CA ASP A 52 7.75 4.22 -1.60
C ASP A 52 8.71 4.04 -2.78
N VAL A 53 8.43 4.74 -3.87
CA VAL A 53 9.30 4.78 -5.04
C VAL A 53 10.60 5.50 -4.67
N LEU A 54 11.75 5.01 -5.15
CA LEU A 54 13.07 5.53 -4.80
C LEU A 54 13.54 6.69 -5.70
N CYS A 55 12.98 6.82 -6.90
CA CYS A 55 13.35 7.84 -7.88
C CYS A 55 12.11 8.37 -8.58
N TYR A 56 12.05 9.67 -8.84
CA TYR A 56 10.94 10.28 -9.59
C TYR A 56 10.65 9.53 -10.91
N GLY A 57 9.41 9.09 -11.09
CA GLY A 57 8.95 8.31 -12.26
C GLY A 57 9.44 6.86 -12.29
N GLY A 58 10.11 6.40 -11.24
CA GLY A 58 10.54 5.02 -11.07
C GLY A 58 9.40 4.11 -10.59
N ASN A 59 9.63 2.80 -10.66
CA ASN A 59 8.64 1.79 -10.31
C ASN A 59 9.11 0.87 -9.18
N THR A 60 9.88 1.38 -8.21
CA THR A 60 10.41 0.53 -7.13
C THR A 60 9.46 0.37 -5.95
N GLY A 61 8.25 0.93 -6.03
CA GLY A 61 7.27 0.87 -4.96
C GLY A 61 6.73 -0.55 -4.76
N SER A 62 6.30 -0.84 -3.54
CA SER A 62 5.67 -2.13 -3.20
C SER A 62 4.70 -2.00 -2.04
N ILE A 63 3.67 -2.84 -2.03
CA ILE A 63 2.73 -2.97 -0.91
C ILE A 63 2.66 -4.44 -0.50
N ILE A 64 2.78 -4.70 0.80
CA ILE A 64 2.64 -6.02 1.41
C ILE A 64 1.51 -5.95 2.43
N LEU A 65 0.51 -6.83 2.28
CA LEU A 65 -0.59 -6.96 3.22
C LEU A 65 -0.40 -8.15 4.16
N ASN A 66 -0.57 -7.90 5.45
CA ASN A 66 -0.76 -8.92 6.46
C ASN A 66 -2.25 -8.93 6.84
N VAL A 67 -2.99 -9.92 6.31
CA VAL A 67 -4.42 -10.09 6.60
C VAL A 67 -4.60 -11.08 7.74
N SER A 68 -5.48 -10.76 8.68
CA SER A 68 -5.81 -11.65 9.79
C SER A 68 -7.28 -11.58 10.17
N GLY A 69 -7.71 -12.54 11.00
CA GLY A 69 -9.09 -12.66 11.45
C GLY A 69 -10.06 -13.18 10.39
N SER A 70 -11.33 -13.23 10.72
CA SER A 70 -12.35 -13.84 9.87
C SER A 70 -12.02 -15.28 9.43
N VAL A 71 -12.55 -15.76 8.30
CA VAL A 71 -12.36 -17.15 7.84
C VAL A 71 -11.50 -17.19 6.57
N ALA A 72 -10.30 -17.74 6.66
CA ALA A 72 -9.43 -17.98 5.50
C ALA A 72 -9.96 -19.14 4.62
N PRO A 73 -9.62 -19.20 3.32
CA PRO A 73 -8.69 -18.33 2.59
C PRO A 73 -9.22 -16.92 2.31
N TYR A 74 -8.31 -15.99 2.06
CA TYR A 74 -8.65 -14.63 1.64
C TYR A 74 -8.42 -14.45 0.13
N LEU A 75 -9.33 -13.70 -0.50
CA LEU A 75 -9.26 -13.26 -1.89
C LEU A 75 -8.89 -11.78 -1.91
N TYR A 76 -8.01 -11.40 -2.83
CA TYR A 76 -7.54 -10.03 -2.99
C TYR A 76 -7.99 -9.50 -4.34
N GLU A 77 -8.57 -8.30 -4.34
CA GLU A 77 -8.93 -7.59 -5.56
C GLU A 77 -8.31 -6.19 -5.52
N TRP A 78 -7.17 -6.05 -6.19
CA TRP A 78 -6.48 -4.77 -6.29
C TRP A 78 -6.97 -3.94 -7.47
N SER A 79 -6.85 -2.61 -7.37
CA SER A 79 -7.11 -1.67 -8.48
C SER A 79 -6.25 -1.94 -9.71
N ASN A 80 -5.07 -2.56 -9.54
CA ASN A 80 -4.19 -2.99 -10.62
C ASN A 80 -4.48 -4.42 -11.12
N SER A 81 -5.59 -5.03 -10.70
CA SER A 81 -6.01 -6.40 -11.05
C SER A 81 -5.11 -7.53 -10.52
N SER A 82 -4.24 -7.26 -9.54
CA SER A 82 -3.55 -8.32 -8.80
C SER A 82 -4.51 -9.07 -7.87
N ASP A 83 -4.19 -10.34 -7.59
CA ASP A 83 -4.91 -11.25 -6.70
C ASP A 83 -4.04 -11.79 -5.55
N THR A 84 -2.84 -11.22 -5.36
CA THR A 84 -1.89 -11.59 -4.31
C THR A 84 -1.90 -10.57 -3.15
N PRO A 85 -1.49 -10.98 -1.92
CA PRO A 85 -1.32 -10.05 -0.80
C PRO A 85 -0.15 -9.05 -1.00
N GLU A 86 0.74 -9.35 -1.94
CA GLU A 86 1.96 -8.60 -2.20
C GLU A 86 1.96 -8.13 -3.64
N ILE A 87 2.21 -6.83 -3.85
CA ILE A 87 2.36 -6.23 -5.18
C ILE A 87 3.66 -5.40 -5.23
N TYR A 88 4.38 -5.54 -6.33
CA TYR A 88 5.70 -4.95 -6.56
C TYR A 88 5.74 -4.20 -7.89
N ASP A 89 6.88 -3.58 -8.16
CA ASP A 89 7.14 -2.83 -9.40
C ASP A 89 6.14 -1.69 -9.64
N LEU A 90 5.73 -1.01 -8.56
CA LEU A 90 4.68 0.00 -8.56
C LEU A 90 5.24 1.41 -8.74
N LEU A 91 4.53 2.22 -9.52
CA LEU A 91 4.75 3.66 -9.62
C LEU A 91 4.11 4.37 -8.41
N SER A 92 4.44 5.65 -8.22
CA SER A 92 3.70 6.52 -7.30
C SER A 92 2.22 6.57 -7.68
N GLY A 93 1.36 6.60 -6.67
CA GLY A 93 -0.08 6.65 -6.86
C GLY A 93 -0.87 5.95 -5.76
N THR A 94 -2.19 5.98 -5.92
CA THR A 94 -3.12 5.33 -4.99
C THR A 94 -3.51 3.94 -5.49
N TYR A 95 -3.30 2.94 -4.64
CA TYR A 95 -3.71 1.56 -4.84
C TYR A 95 -4.82 1.22 -3.84
N THR A 96 -5.92 0.68 -4.35
CA THR A 96 -7.02 0.21 -3.49
C THR A 96 -7.08 -1.29 -3.56
N VAL A 97 -7.36 -1.93 -2.42
CA VAL A 97 -7.58 -3.37 -2.32
C VAL A 97 -8.92 -3.62 -1.66
N THR A 98 -9.63 -4.63 -2.14
CA THR A 98 -10.72 -5.27 -1.40
C THR A 98 -10.29 -6.69 -1.06
N VAL A 99 -10.31 -7.01 0.23
CA VAL A 99 -10.05 -8.37 0.73
C VAL A 99 -11.38 -8.99 1.10
N THR A 100 -11.63 -10.20 0.59
CA THR A 100 -12.84 -10.99 0.89
C THR A 100 -12.43 -12.30 1.54
N ASP A 101 -13.10 -12.69 2.61
CA ASP A 101 -12.86 -13.97 3.28
C ASP A 101 -13.76 -15.10 2.72
N ASP A 102 -13.61 -16.33 3.20
CA ASP A 102 -14.31 -17.51 2.66
C ASP A 102 -15.83 -17.50 2.92
N ILE A 103 -16.29 -16.72 3.91
CA ILE A 103 -17.70 -16.58 4.26
C ILE A 103 -18.33 -15.28 3.72
N GLY A 104 -17.59 -14.51 2.94
CA GLY A 104 -18.07 -13.33 2.21
C GLY A 104 -17.97 -12.00 2.96
N CYS A 105 -17.28 -11.93 4.10
CA CYS A 105 -16.92 -10.67 4.75
C CYS A 105 -15.88 -9.92 3.92
N THR A 106 -16.06 -8.61 3.76
CA THR A 106 -15.16 -7.77 2.97
C THR A 106 -14.58 -6.61 3.78
N LEU A 107 -13.33 -6.25 3.47
CA LEU A 107 -12.67 -5.07 3.99
C LEU A 107 -11.84 -4.42 2.86
N SER A 108 -11.91 -3.10 2.72
CA SER A 108 -11.15 -2.37 1.71
C SER A 108 -10.14 -1.44 2.35
N SER A 109 -8.95 -1.33 1.74
CA SER A 109 -7.93 -0.32 2.09
C SER A 109 -7.56 0.53 0.88
N SER A 110 -7.11 1.76 1.13
CA SER A 110 -6.64 2.71 0.13
C SER A 110 -5.25 3.21 0.54
N ILE A 111 -4.25 2.83 -0.23
CA ILE A 111 -2.84 2.97 0.11
C ILE A 111 -2.19 3.89 -0.92
N PHE A 112 -1.46 4.90 -0.46
CA PHE A 112 -0.71 5.81 -1.32
C PHE A 112 0.77 5.43 -1.29
N ILE A 113 1.36 5.28 -2.47
CA ILE A 113 2.81 5.14 -2.66
C ILE A 113 3.32 6.51 -3.09
N ASP A 114 4.28 7.06 -2.35
CA ASP A 114 4.90 8.35 -2.64
C ASP A 114 6.10 8.20 -3.58
N GLU A 115 6.57 9.33 -4.13
CA GLU A 115 7.85 9.41 -4.83
C GLU A 115 8.59 10.73 -4.57
N PRO A 116 9.93 10.78 -4.70
CA PRO A 116 10.68 12.03 -4.62
C PRO A 116 10.27 13.00 -5.71
N GLU A 117 10.46 14.30 -5.47
CA GLU A 117 10.33 15.30 -6.53
C GLU A 117 11.34 15.06 -7.68
N ALA A 118 11.01 15.53 -8.88
CA ALA A 118 11.92 15.47 -10.02
C ALA A 118 13.23 16.22 -9.72
N LEU A 119 14.37 15.58 -9.99
CA LEU A 119 15.67 16.22 -9.86
C LEU A 119 15.81 17.33 -10.90
N ASP A 120 16.11 18.54 -10.45
CA ASP A 120 16.29 19.73 -11.28
C ASP A 120 17.58 20.47 -10.88
N ILE A 121 18.20 21.13 -11.86
CA ILE A 121 19.46 21.87 -11.67
C ILE A 121 19.32 23.24 -12.32
N ASN A 122 19.55 24.28 -11.53
CA ASN A 122 19.68 25.65 -12.01
C ASN A 122 21.12 26.12 -11.81
N TYR A 123 21.60 27.03 -12.64
CA TYR A 123 22.97 27.53 -12.54
C TYR A 123 23.09 29.01 -12.89
N THR A 124 24.12 29.63 -12.32
CA THR A 124 24.59 30.95 -12.73
C THR A 124 26.07 30.88 -13.05
N THR A 125 26.53 31.74 -13.96
CA THR A 125 27.92 31.73 -14.42
C THR A 125 28.54 33.10 -14.35
N ILE A 126 29.79 33.16 -13.88
CA ILE A 126 30.66 34.34 -14.04
C ILE A 126 31.67 34.02 -15.13
N ASN A 127 31.76 34.86 -16.16
CA ASN A 127 32.74 34.69 -17.22
C ASN A 127 34.12 35.21 -16.77
N PRO A 128 35.23 34.60 -17.23
CA PRO A 128 36.56 35.16 -16.99
C PRO A 128 36.71 36.55 -17.58
N GLU A 129 37.44 37.43 -16.88
CA GLU A 129 37.58 38.84 -17.28
C GLU A 129 38.41 39.02 -18.56
N CYS A 130 39.30 38.07 -18.86
CA CYS A 130 40.21 38.10 -19.99
C CYS A 130 40.49 36.69 -20.55
N ASN A 131 40.87 36.60 -21.83
CA ASN A 131 41.19 35.32 -22.47
C ASN A 131 42.40 34.66 -21.80
N GLY A 132 42.24 33.39 -21.40
CA GLY A 132 43.28 32.61 -20.74
C GLY A 132 43.39 32.81 -19.22
N TYR A 133 42.52 33.64 -18.63
CA TYR A 133 42.47 33.84 -17.18
C TYR A 133 41.48 32.85 -16.55
N SER A 134 41.86 32.31 -15.39
CA SER A 134 41.08 31.37 -14.59
C SER A 134 40.30 32.14 -13.52
N THR A 135 39.34 32.96 -13.93
CA THR A 135 38.53 33.79 -13.01
C THR A 135 37.03 33.64 -13.25
N GLY A 136 36.63 32.65 -14.06
CA GLY A 136 35.22 32.31 -14.24
C GLY A 136 34.75 31.34 -13.17
N SER A 137 33.44 31.23 -13.01
CA SER A 137 32.82 30.30 -12.08
C SER A 137 31.43 29.85 -12.51
N ILE A 138 31.00 28.70 -12.00
CA ILE A 138 29.65 28.18 -12.14
C ILE A 138 29.15 27.83 -10.74
N ASP A 139 28.08 28.51 -10.33
CA ASP A 139 27.34 28.25 -9.10
C ASP A 139 26.07 27.48 -9.49
N ILE A 140 25.85 26.31 -8.91
CA ILE A 140 24.67 25.48 -9.20
C ILE A 140 23.78 25.36 -7.97
N SER A 141 22.48 25.21 -8.23
CA SER A 141 21.50 24.85 -7.22
C SER A 141 20.73 23.62 -7.66
N VAL A 142 20.75 22.58 -6.82
CA VAL A 142 20.04 21.32 -7.06
C VAL A 142 18.77 21.28 -6.22
N THR A 143 17.63 20.98 -6.86
CA THR A 143 16.34 20.77 -6.19
C THR A 143 15.73 19.44 -6.58
N GLY A 144 14.85 18.89 -5.73
CA GLY A 144 14.23 17.58 -5.93
C GLY A 144 15.22 16.41 -5.85
N GLY A 145 14.80 15.20 -6.23
CA GLY A 145 15.58 13.98 -6.04
C GLY A 145 15.76 13.59 -4.57
N VAL A 146 16.77 12.76 -4.29
CA VAL A 146 17.06 12.24 -2.94
C VAL A 146 18.53 12.50 -2.60
N SER A 147 18.76 13.19 -1.47
CA SER A 147 20.11 13.46 -0.95
C SER A 147 20.75 12.21 -0.32
N PRO A 148 22.09 12.10 -0.30
CA PRO A 148 23.08 13.09 -0.73
C PRO A 148 23.31 13.08 -2.26
N TYR A 149 23.62 14.25 -2.83
CA TYR A 149 24.01 14.39 -4.23
C TYR A 149 25.51 14.12 -4.43
N SER A 150 25.88 13.82 -5.66
CA SER A 150 27.27 13.69 -6.09
C SER A 150 27.45 14.47 -7.37
N TYR A 151 28.54 15.24 -7.43
CA TYR A 151 28.84 16.14 -8.54
C TYR A 151 30.05 15.62 -9.30
N TYR A 152 30.02 15.78 -10.61
CA TYR A 152 31.13 15.41 -11.48
C TYR A 152 31.16 16.37 -12.67
N TRP A 153 32.18 17.20 -12.70
CA TRP A 153 32.41 18.18 -13.75
C TRP A 153 33.36 17.62 -14.81
N SER A 154 33.27 18.09 -16.05
CA SER A 154 34.12 17.56 -17.13
C SER A 154 35.61 17.89 -16.98
N ASN A 155 35.94 18.86 -16.14
CA ASN A 155 37.31 19.18 -15.71
C ASN A 155 37.82 18.26 -14.58
N GLY A 156 36.98 17.35 -14.07
CA GLY A 156 37.30 16.40 -13.00
C GLY A 156 37.00 16.91 -11.59
N ASP A 157 36.37 18.08 -11.44
CA ASP A 157 35.91 18.57 -10.14
C ASP A 157 34.70 17.76 -9.62
N SER A 158 34.50 17.77 -8.30
CA SER A 158 33.42 17.08 -7.59
C SER A 158 32.72 17.94 -6.54
N GLU A 159 33.06 19.23 -6.45
CA GLU A 159 32.31 20.20 -5.64
C GLU A 159 31.00 20.58 -6.34
N GLU A 160 30.03 21.08 -5.56
CA GLU A 160 28.76 21.58 -6.09
C GLU A 160 29.02 22.77 -7.02
N ASP A 161 29.66 23.81 -6.49
CA ASP A 161 30.11 24.97 -7.25
C ASP A 161 31.55 24.77 -7.74
N VAL A 162 31.86 25.35 -8.89
CA VAL A 162 33.21 25.33 -9.47
C VAL A 162 33.71 26.72 -9.76
N GLU A 163 34.93 26.99 -9.30
CA GLU A 163 35.60 28.29 -9.37
C GLU A 163 36.89 28.20 -10.20
N ASP A 164 37.56 29.34 -10.40
CA ASP A 164 38.84 29.45 -11.12
C ASP A 164 38.83 28.82 -12.53
N LEU A 165 37.71 28.96 -13.24
CA LEU A 165 37.54 28.42 -14.59
C LEU A 165 38.12 29.36 -15.66
N VAL A 166 38.70 28.79 -16.71
CA VAL A 166 38.99 29.51 -17.96
C VAL A 166 37.76 29.46 -18.88
N ALA A 167 37.77 30.18 -20.00
CA ALA A 167 36.66 30.06 -20.96
C ALA A 167 36.62 28.66 -21.58
N GLY A 168 35.49 27.95 -21.47
CA GLY A 168 35.37 26.57 -21.90
C GLY A 168 33.95 25.99 -21.75
N ILE A 169 33.82 24.70 -22.05
CA ILE A 169 32.65 23.88 -21.74
C ILE A 169 33.04 23.02 -20.54
N TYR A 170 32.21 23.04 -19.50
CA TYR A 170 32.45 22.39 -18.21
C TYR A 170 31.35 21.40 -17.88
#